data_AF-A0A653ZU19-F1
#
_entry.id   AF-A0A653ZU19-F1
#
_cell.length_a   1.000
_cell.length_b   1.000
_cell.length_c   1.000
_cell.angle_alpha   90.00
_cell.angle_beta   90.00
_cell.angle_gamma   90.00
#
_symmetry.space_group_name_H-M   'P 1'
#
loop_
_entity.id
_entity.type
_entity.pdbx_description
1 polymer ?
#
loop_
_entity_poly.entity_id
_entity_poly.type
_entity_poly.pdbx_seq_one_letter_code
_entity_poly.pdbx_strand_id
1 'polypeptide(L)'
;MKKTILALALALSGTAHAGVIAYEWTWTGTLGNHANGTMSYSDTLADSGLIYAEDIASFSISGYNGSELKFTWDLATGTQNNPFRLSFDTSTHELNFGGRYPTASNAVVWGNDAVNALVCGLGTCGFFGSNTIFGGVPVSDKRQFVFTLVDGSSDVPEPAAMLLLGIGAAGLLASRKKKRR
;
A
#
# COMPACT_ATOMS: atom_id res chain seq x y z
N MET A 1 -42.44 -19.34 11.65
CA MET A 1 -42.21 -18.09 10.88
C MET A 1 -41.26 -17.09 11.56
N LYS A 2 -41.07 -17.10 12.90
CA LYS A 2 -40.12 -16.16 13.57
C LYS A 2 -38.63 -16.48 13.37
N LYS A 3 -38.28 -17.74 13.09
CA LYS A 3 -36.88 -18.17 12.91
C LYS A 3 -36.29 -17.78 11.53
N THR A 4 -37.13 -17.57 10.52
CA THR A 4 -36.71 -17.21 9.16
C THR A 4 -36.33 -15.73 9.01
N ILE A 5 -36.81 -14.85 9.88
CA ILE A 5 -36.52 -13.40 9.80
C ILE A 5 -35.11 -13.09 10.35
N LEU A 6 -34.62 -13.88 11.31
CA LEU A 6 -33.28 -13.68 11.89
C LEU A 6 -32.16 -14.08 10.90
N ALA A 7 -32.40 -15.07 10.04
CA ALA A 7 -31.44 -15.52 9.04
C ALA A 7 -31.22 -14.49 7.91
N LEU A 8 -32.24 -13.68 7.59
CA LEU A 8 -32.13 -12.64 6.56
C LEU A 8 -31.45 -11.36 7.08
N ALA A 9 -31.51 -11.10 8.39
CA ALA A 9 -30.84 -9.96 9.01
C ALA A 9 -29.32 -10.15 9.17
N LEU A 10 -28.85 -11.40 9.32
CA LEU A 10 -27.40 -11.71 9.35
C LEU A 10 -26.76 -11.78 7.96
N ALA A 11 -27.55 -11.83 6.88
CA ALA A 11 -27.01 -11.84 5.52
C ALA A 11 -26.65 -10.44 4.99
N LEU A 12 -26.99 -9.38 5.74
CA LEU A 12 -26.65 -7.98 5.44
C LEU A 12 -25.55 -7.40 6.32
N SER A 13 -24.82 -8.22 7.10
CA SER A 13 -23.56 -7.79 7.69
C SER A 13 -22.57 -7.59 6.54
N GLY A 14 -22.52 -6.34 6.06
CA GLY A 14 -21.81 -5.92 4.87
C GLY A 14 -20.38 -6.41 4.85
N THR A 15 -19.90 -6.68 3.65
CA THR A 15 -18.47 -6.75 3.37
C THR A 15 -17.86 -5.44 3.85
N ALA A 16 -17.20 -5.47 5.01
CA ALA A 16 -16.26 -4.43 5.37
C ALA A 16 -15.22 -4.42 4.26
N HIS A 17 -15.35 -3.48 3.32
CA HIS A 17 -14.30 -3.22 2.36
C HIS A 17 -13.14 -2.69 3.20
N ALA A 18 -12.10 -3.50 3.36
CA ALA A 18 -10.84 -3.01 3.88
C ALA A 18 -10.39 -1.88 2.95
N GLY A 19 -10.34 -0.65 3.47
CA GLY A 19 -9.84 0.46 2.70
C GLY A 19 -8.35 0.25 2.43
N VAL A 20 -7.88 0.86 1.35
CA VAL A 20 -6.49 0.74 0.91
C VAL A 20 -5.95 2.14 0.75
N ILE A 21 -4.76 2.38 1.34
CA ILE A 21 -3.98 3.59 1.07
C ILE A 21 -2.97 3.22 -0.01
N ALA A 22 -2.94 4.01 -1.08
CA ALA A 22 -2.06 3.80 -2.23
C ALA A 22 -1.18 5.03 -2.47
N TYR A 23 0.05 4.77 -2.92
CA TYR A 23 1.03 5.77 -3.30
C TYR A 23 1.56 5.48 -4.70
N GLU A 24 1.74 6.54 -5.48
CA GLU A 24 2.77 6.57 -6.52
C GLU A 24 4.07 7.00 -5.87
N TRP A 25 5.18 6.36 -6.22
CA TRP A 25 6.48 6.74 -5.70
C TRP A 25 7.49 6.91 -6.82
N THR A 26 8.45 7.81 -6.59
CA THR A 26 9.56 8.07 -7.52
C THR A 26 10.89 8.07 -6.78
N TRP A 27 11.95 7.66 -7.48
CA TRP A 27 13.32 7.75 -7.04
C TRP A 27 14.17 8.38 -8.15
N THR A 28 15.01 9.35 -7.78
CA THR A 28 15.93 10.00 -8.72
C THR A 28 17.36 9.58 -8.43
N GLY A 29 17.97 8.93 -9.42
CA GLY A 29 19.37 8.50 -9.40
C GLY A 29 20.34 9.53 -10.00
N THR A 30 21.56 9.08 -10.27
CA THR A 30 22.56 9.85 -11.03
C THR A 30 22.65 9.39 -12.48
N LEU A 31 23.25 10.19 -13.37
CA LEU A 31 23.52 9.82 -14.77
C LEU A 31 22.25 9.42 -15.57
N GLY A 32 21.13 10.11 -15.31
CA GLY A 32 19.85 9.86 -15.98
C GLY A 32 19.08 8.65 -15.46
N ASN A 33 19.62 7.92 -14.49
CA ASN A 33 18.91 6.81 -13.86
C ASN A 33 17.79 7.31 -12.97
N HIS A 34 16.63 6.67 -13.05
CA HIS A 34 15.50 6.92 -12.16
C HIS A 34 14.60 5.70 -12.06
N ALA A 35 13.73 5.68 -11.06
CA ALA A 35 12.73 4.63 -10.90
C ALA A 35 11.40 5.24 -10.46
N ASN A 36 10.31 4.57 -10.80
CA ASN A 36 8.98 4.88 -10.30
C ASN A 36 8.20 3.60 -10.04
N GLY A 37 7.09 3.71 -9.34
CA GLY A 37 6.21 2.58 -9.13
C GLY A 37 5.08 2.91 -8.17
N THR A 38 4.40 1.84 -7.75
CA THR A 38 3.24 1.92 -6.86
C THR A 38 3.47 1.16 -5.57
N MET A 39 2.79 1.56 -4.51
CA MET A 39 2.75 0.84 -3.24
C MET A 39 1.38 1.00 -2.60
N SER A 40 0.87 -0.04 -1.95
CA SER A 40 -0.33 0.08 -1.13
C SER A 40 -0.31 -0.77 0.13
N TYR A 41 -1.06 -0.33 1.14
CA TYR A 41 -1.29 -1.05 2.40
C TYR A 41 -2.72 -0.81 2.92
N SER A 42 -3.16 -1.57 3.92
CA SER A 42 -4.50 -1.41 4.53
C SER A 42 -4.62 -0.08 5.27
N ASP A 43 -5.72 0.63 5.07
CA ASP A 43 -6.05 1.85 5.82
C ASP A 43 -6.07 1.68 7.35
N THR A 44 -6.30 0.46 7.84
CA THR A 44 -6.21 0.12 9.27
C THR A 44 -4.81 0.32 9.88
N LEU A 45 -3.78 0.44 9.03
CA LEU A 45 -2.40 0.69 9.43
C LEU A 45 -1.98 2.16 9.26
N ALA A 46 -2.90 3.05 8.84
CA ALA A 46 -2.65 4.47 8.77
C ALA A 46 -2.19 5.02 10.13
N ASP A 47 -1.14 5.86 10.13
CA ASP A 47 -0.57 6.49 11.33
C ASP A 47 -0.13 5.51 12.44
N SER A 48 0.07 4.23 12.13
CA SER A 48 0.51 3.21 13.08
C SER A 48 2.03 3.19 13.32
N GLY A 49 2.78 3.96 12.54
CA GLY A 49 4.25 4.01 12.57
C GLY A 49 4.87 3.09 11.52
N LEU A 50 5.83 2.25 11.93
CA LEU A 50 6.55 1.39 10.99
C LEU A 50 5.72 0.15 10.61
N ILE A 51 5.48 -0.01 9.31
CA ILE A 51 4.96 -1.22 8.68
C ILE A 51 6.06 -1.92 7.90
N TYR A 52 5.89 -3.23 7.69
CA TYR A 52 6.89 -4.10 7.08
C TYR A 52 6.38 -4.78 5.80
N ALA A 53 7.22 -5.60 5.18
CA ALA A 53 6.92 -6.25 3.91
C ALA A 53 5.62 -7.06 3.92
N GLU A 54 5.29 -7.70 5.04
CA GLU A 54 4.06 -8.46 5.27
C GLU A 54 2.79 -7.61 5.30
N ASP A 55 2.91 -6.30 5.55
CA ASP A 55 1.81 -5.35 5.62
C ASP A 55 1.51 -4.68 4.27
N ILE A 56 2.41 -4.85 3.29
CA ILE A 56 2.29 -4.26 1.96
C ILE A 56 1.38 -5.13 1.09
N ALA A 57 0.25 -4.57 0.68
CA ALA A 57 -0.74 -5.25 -0.15
C ALA A 57 -0.32 -5.30 -1.63
N SER A 58 0.31 -4.25 -2.13
CA SER A 58 0.89 -4.23 -3.47
C SER A 58 2.16 -3.40 -3.52
N PHE A 59 3.08 -3.80 -4.39
CA PHE A 59 4.28 -3.04 -4.69
C PHE A 59 4.70 -3.27 -6.14
N SER A 60 5.11 -2.21 -6.83
CA SER A 60 5.71 -2.29 -8.17
C SER A 60 6.88 -1.31 -8.32
N ILE A 61 7.79 -1.61 -9.24
CA ILE A 61 8.91 -0.76 -9.64
C ILE A 61 9.16 -0.90 -11.14
N SER A 62 9.46 0.23 -11.79
CA SER A 62 10.03 0.33 -13.12
C SER A 62 11.29 1.19 -13.05
N GLY A 63 12.42 0.65 -13.52
CA GLY A 63 13.71 1.33 -13.52
C GLY A 63 14.15 1.76 -14.91
N TYR A 64 14.66 2.98 -15.03
CA TYR A 64 15.00 3.64 -16.29
C TYR A 64 16.42 4.20 -16.30
N ASN A 65 17.03 4.26 -17.49
CA ASN A 65 18.19 5.08 -17.79
C ASN A 65 17.82 6.05 -18.91
N GLY A 66 17.77 7.36 -18.61
CA GLY A 66 17.14 8.31 -19.52
C GLY A 66 15.68 7.91 -19.76
N SER A 67 15.25 7.81 -21.01
CA SER A 67 13.89 7.33 -21.35
C SER A 67 13.80 5.81 -21.54
N GLU A 68 14.90 5.07 -21.40
CA GLU A 68 14.95 3.64 -21.69
C GLU A 68 14.58 2.81 -20.45
N LEU A 69 13.53 1.99 -20.55
CA LEU A 69 13.16 1.02 -19.52
C LEU A 69 14.20 -0.10 -19.47
N LYS A 70 14.72 -0.38 -18.27
CA LYS A 70 15.76 -1.38 -18.04
C LYS A 70 15.28 -2.61 -17.27
N PHE A 71 14.34 -2.42 -16.36
CA PHE A 71 13.74 -3.50 -15.60
C PHE A 71 12.37 -3.11 -15.04
N THR A 72 11.57 -4.12 -14.74
CA THR A 72 10.35 -4.01 -13.91
C THR A 72 10.36 -5.11 -12.86
N TRP A 73 9.68 -4.87 -11.75
CA TRP A 73 9.44 -5.87 -10.72
C TRP A 73 8.16 -5.53 -9.96
N ASP A 74 7.41 -6.54 -9.52
CA ASP A 74 6.25 -6.35 -8.66
C ASP A 74 6.13 -7.49 -7.63
N LEU A 75 5.34 -7.24 -6.58
CA LEU A 75 5.13 -8.18 -5.49
C LEU A 75 4.40 -9.46 -5.95
N ALA A 76 3.49 -9.35 -6.93
CA ALA A 76 2.68 -10.46 -7.43
C ALA A 76 3.53 -11.52 -8.16
N THR A 77 4.55 -11.07 -8.90
CA THR A 77 5.47 -11.90 -9.68
C THR A 77 6.76 -12.21 -8.91
N GLY A 78 7.14 -11.33 -7.98
CA GLY A 78 8.41 -11.40 -7.25
C GLY A 78 8.42 -12.34 -6.05
N THR A 79 7.27 -12.67 -5.45
CA THR A 79 7.17 -13.46 -4.21
C THR A 79 7.61 -14.92 -4.34
N GLN A 80 7.69 -15.49 -5.54
CA GLN A 80 7.92 -16.93 -5.68
C GLN A 80 9.35 -17.41 -5.41
N ASN A 81 10.39 -16.56 -5.42
CA ASN A 81 11.78 -17.00 -5.22
C ASN A 81 12.74 -15.95 -4.62
N ASN A 82 12.23 -14.81 -4.15
CA ASN A 82 13.05 -13.62 -3.90
C ASN A 82 12.70 -12.95 -2.55
N PRO A 83 13.68 -12.47 -1.76
CA PRO A 83 13.39 -11.67 -0.58
C PRO A 83 12.76 -10.32 -0.95
N PHE A 84 11.55 -10.06 -0.45
CA PHE A 84 10.96 -8.71 -0.39
C PHE A 84 11.01 -8.23 1.05
N ARG A 85 11.71 -7.11 1.28
CA ARG A 85 11.93 -6.51 2.59
C ARG A 85 11.86 -5.00 2.45
N LEU A 86 11.00 -4.38 3.23
CA LEU A 86 10.78 -2.94 3.21
C LEU A 86 10.29 -2.53 4.59
N SER A 87 10.69 -1.35 5.02
CA SER A 87 10.10 -0.67 6.17
C SER A 87 9.60 0.68 5.71
N PHE A 88 8.35 0.98 5.99
CA PHE A 88 7.71 2.25 5.64
C PHE A 88 7.08 2.86 6.89
N ASP A 89 7.33 4.14 7.12
CA ASP A 89 6.74 4.89 8.22
C ASP A 89 5.45 5.54 7.72
N THR A 90 4.31 5.04 8.21
CA THR A 90 2.98 5.52 7.82
C THR A 90 2.66 6.89 8.40
N SER A 91 3.43 7.39 9.38
CA SER A 91 3.26 8.74 9.95
C SER A 91 4.05 9.80 9.18
N THR A 92 5.25 9.45 8.68
CA THR A 92 6.09 10.40 7.90
C THR A 92 5.96 10.23 6.39
N HIS A 93 5.33 9.13 5.94
CA HIS A 93 5.21 8.70 4.56
C HIS A 93 6.56 8.48 3.88
N GLU A 94 7.49 7.84 4.58
CA GLU A 94 8.87 7.63 4.12
C GLU A 94 9.29 6.16 4.23
N LEU A 95 10.18 5.74 3.33
CA LEU A 95 10.94 4.52 3.54
C LEU A 95 11.90 4.72 4.72
N ASN A 96 11.84 3.80 5.68
CA ASN A 96 12.80 3.76 6.76
C ASN A 96 13.97 2.85 6.38
N PHE A 97 15.12 3.47 6.12
CA PHE A 97 16.38 2.79 5.79
C PHE A 97 17.15 2.29 7.01
N GLY A 98 16.59 2.42 8.22
CA GLY A 98 17.14 1.86 9.44
C GLY A 98 18.36 2.60 10.00
N GLY A 99 18.41 3.93 9.81
CA GLY A 99 19.50 4.79 10.26
C GLY A 99 20.52 5.09 9.16
N ARG A 100 21.62 5.78 9.52
CA ARG A 100 22.56 6.42 8.58
C ARG A 100 23.25 5.46 7.58
N TYR A 101 23.07 4.15 7.75
CA TYR A 101 23.49 3.09 6.83
C TYR A 101 22.56 1.87 7.01
N PRO A 102 21.88 1.38 5.96
CA PRO A 102 21.16 0.12 6.05
C PRO A 102 22.13 -1.03 6.27
N THR A 103 21.92 -1.76 7.36
CA THR A 103 22.48 -3.08 7.63
C THR A 103 21.73 -4.15 6.82
N ALA A 104 22.31 -5.35 6.73
CA ALA A 104 21.62 -6.49 6.13
C ALA A 104 20.24 -6.76 6.76
N SER A 105 19.99 -6.42 8.03
CA SER A 105 18.71 -6.67 8.72
C SER A 105 17.65 -5.57 8.56
N ASN A 106 17.99 -4.39 8.04
CA ASN A 106 17.06 -3.28 7.81
C ASN A 106 17.19 -2.65 6.40
N ALA A 107 17.94 -3.30 5.50
CA ALA A 107 17.97 -2.96 4.09
C ALA A 107 16.62 -3.21 3.43
N VAL A 108 16.25 -2.29 2.53
CA VAL A 108 15.15 -2.49 1.61
C VAL A 108 15.65 -3.37 0.47
N VAL A 109 15.05 -4.56 0.34
CA VAL A 109 15.42 -5.57 -0.66
C VAL A 109 14.19 -5.95 -1.46
N TRP A 110 14.38 -6.10 -2.76
CA TRP A 110 13.36 -6.50 -3.72
C TRP A 110 14.05 -7.48 -4.65
N GLY A 111 13.35 -8.51 -5.11
CA GLY A 111 13.96 -9.47 -6.01
C GLY A 111 15.07 -10.30 -5.37
N ASN A 112 15.85 -10.97 -6.22
CA ASN A 112 17.04 -11.75 -5.84
C ASN A 112 18.27 -10.82 -5.94
N ASP A 113 19.26 -11.02 -5.07
CA ASP A 113 20.48 -10.21 -4.93
C ASP A 113 21.25 -9.93 -6.24
N ALA A 114 20.97 -10.68 -7.32
CA ALA A 114 21.57 -10.57 -8.65
C ALA A 114 20.68 -9.91 -9.72
N VAL A 115 19.41 -9.58 -9.45
CA VAL A 115 18.49 -9.14 -10.52
C VAL A 115 17.93 -7.74 -10.32
N ASN A 116 17.43 -7.33 -9.14
CA ASN A 116 16.72 -6.04 -8.94
C ASN A 116 16.73 -5.51 -7.47
N ALA A 117 17.88 -5.22 -6.88
CA ALA A 117 17.97 -4.78 -5.47
C ALA A 117 18.22 -3.27 -5.32
N LEU A 118 17.67 -2.65 -4.28
CA LEU A 118 18.21 -1.38 -3.78
C LEU A 118 19.43 -1.72 -2.92
N VAL A 119 20.59 -1.19 -3.32
CA VAL A 119 21.87 -1.43 -2.65
C VAL A 119 22.31 -0.12 -2.01
N CYS A 120 22.52 -0.17 -0.71
CA CYS A 120 23.02 0.97 0.06
C CYS A 120 24.35 0.64 0.72
N GLY A 121 25.30 1.57 0.68
CA GLY A 121 26.63 1.40 1.26
C GLY A 121 27.44 2.69 1.20
N LEU A 122 28.34 2.88 2.18
CA LEU A 122 29.25 4.04 2.26
C LEU A 122 28.57 5.42 2.12
N GLY A 123 27.29 5.51 2.50
CA GLY A 123 26.54 6.77 2.54
C GLY A 123 25.85 7.06 1.22
N THR A 124 25.71 6.06 0.36
CA THR A 124 24.99 6.14 -0.92
C THR A 124 23.99 4.99 -1.06
N CYS A 125 22.91 5.20 -1.79
CA CYS A 125 21.92 4.18 -2.16
C CYS A 125 21.66 4.22 -3.67
N GLY A 126 21.53 3.06 -4.31
CA GLY A 126 21.28 2.95 -5.74
C GLY A 126 20.59 1.64 -6.10
N PHE A 127 19.92 1.59 -7.24
CA PHE A 127 19.35 0.33 -7.74
C PHE A 127 20.40 -0.50 -8.48
N PHE A 128 20.30 -1.81 -8.38
CA PHE A 128 20.99 -2.76 -9.23
C PHE A 128 19.92 -3.54 -9.98
N GLY A 129 19.85 -3.37 -11.29
CA GLY A 129 18.84 -3.98 -12.15
C GLY A 129 19.46 -4.47 -13.46
N SER A 130 19.15 -5.68 -13.91
CA SER A 130 19.61 -6.21 -15.21
C SER A 130 21.14 -6.10 -15.41
N ASN A 131 21.93 -6.52 -14.41
CA ASN A 131 23.40 -6.38 -14.37
C ASN A 131 23.95 -4.94 -14.48
N THR A 132 23.11 -3.93 -14.22
CA THR A 132 23.47 -2.51 -14.30
C THR A 132 23.29 -1.85 -12.94
N ILE A 133 24.28 -1.07 -12.49
CA ILE A 133 24.18 -0.22 -11.29
C ILE A 133 23.62 1.14 -11.71
N PHE A 134 22.50 1.54 -11.11
CA PHE A 134 21.78 2.79 -11.36
C PHE A 134 22.38 3.98 -10.60
N GLY A 135 23.68 3.90 -10.28
CA GLY A 135 24.43 4.88 -9.51
C GLY A 135 24.01 4.97 -8.04
N GLY A 136 24.98 5.22 -7.16
CA GLY A 136 24.72 5.52 -5.75
C GLY A 136 24.45 7.00 -5.56
N VAL A 137 23.27 7.36 -5.07
CA VAL A 137 22.92 8.71 -4.64
C VAL A 137 23.29 8.85 -3.17
N PRO A 138 24.01 9.91 -2.75
CA PRO A 138 24.30 10.15 -1.35
C PRO A 138 23.02 10.14 -0.52
N VAL A 139 22.99 9.31 0.52
CA VAL A 139 22.01 9.36 1.62
C VAL A 139 22.33 10.61 2.45
N SER A 140 22.19 11.76 1.79
CA SER A 140 22.16 13.07 2.43
C SER A 140 20.80 13.26 3.09
N ASP A 141 20.63 14.31 3.89
CA ASP A 141 19.35 14.65 4.56
C ASP A 141 18.20 15.00 3.59
N LYS A 142 18.32 14.69 2.29
CA LYS A 142 17.29 14.90 1.27
C LYS A 142 16.58 13.58 0.95
N ARG A 143 15.25 13.65 0.91
CA ARG A 143 14.36 12.57 0.47
C ARG A 143 14.73 12.12 -0.95
N GLN A 144 15.26 10.90 -1.09
CA GLN A 144 15.55 10.30 -2.39
C GLN A 144 14.32 9.65 -3.03
N PHE A 145 13.40 9.22 -2.17
CA PHE A 145 12.11 8.69 -2.55
C PHE A 145 11.05 9.73 -2.26
N VAL A 146 10.17 9.97 -3.23
CA VAL A 146 9.00 10.82 -3.06
C VAL A 146 7.79 9.93 -3.21
N PHE A 147 7.01 9.82 -2.13
CA PHE A 147 5.72 9.13 -2.11
C PHE A 147 4.61 10.18 -2.22
N THR A 148 3.78 10.02 -3.23
CA THR A 148 2.61 10.86 -3.49
C THR A 148 1.38 10.00 -3.28
N LEU A 149 0.53 10.39 -2.35
CA LEU A 149 -0.77 9.73 -2.16
C LEU A 149 -1.53 9.74 -3.47
N VAL A 150 -2.06 8.59 -3.85
CA VAL A 150 -3.04 8.52 -4.91
C VAL A 150 -4.36 8.96 -4.28
N ASP A 151 -4.83 10.14 -4.67
CA ASP A 151 -6.16 10.64 -4.30
C ASP A 151 -7.20 9.70 -4.94
N GLY A 152 -7.49 8.66 -4.18
CA GLY A 152 -8.36 7.56 -4.53
C GLY A 152 -8.90 6.97 -3.23
N SER A 153 -9.32 7.85 -2.30
CA SER A 153 -10.43 7.50 -1.42
C SER A 153 -11.49 6.93 -2.34
N SER A 154 -11.66 5.62 -2.30
CA SER A 154 -12.93 5.06 -2.68
C SER A 154 -13.89 5.64 -1.65
N ASP A 155 -14.47 6.79 -1.96
CA ASP A 155 -15.72 7.24 -1.39
C ASP A 155 -16.74 6.19 -1.84
N VAL A 156 -16.65 4.99 -1.24
CA VAL A 156 -17.70 4.01 -1.25
C VAL A 156 -18.86 4.78 -0.60
N PRO A 157 -19.97 5.00 -1.31
CA PRO A 157 -21.12 5.67 -0.73
C PRO A 157 -21.42 4.94 0.56
N GLU A 158 -21.48 5.67 1.69
CA GLU A 158 -21.87 5.09 2.97
C GLU A 158 -23.03 4.13 2.70
N PRO A 159 -22.93 2.84 3.08
CA PRO A 159 -23.99 1.91 2.80
C PRO A 159 -25.26 2.53 3.35
N ALA A 160 -26.31 2.56 2.53
CA ALA A 160 -27.61 3.18 2.79
C ALA A 160 -28.36 2.56 4.00
N ALA A 161 -27.65 2.02 4.98
CA ALA A 161 -28.12 1.62 6.30
C ALA A 161 -28.87 2.75 7.01
N MET A 162 -28.48 4.02 6.84
CA MET A 162 -29.27 5.15 7.36
C MET A 162 -30.63 5.30 6.66
N LEU A 163 -30.73 4.96 5.38
CA LEU A 163 -31.99 5.01 4.63
C LEU A 163 -32.91 3.81 4.96
N LEU A 164 -32.31 2.64 5.20
CA LEU A 164 -33.04 1.42 5.59
C LEU A 164 -33.57 1.46 7.04
N LEU A 165 -32.86 2.11 7.97
CA LEU A 165 -33.36 2.36 9.33
C LEU A 165 -34.61 3.26 9.33
N GLY A 166 -34.66 4.27 8.46
CA GLY A 166 -35.81 5.17 8.31
C GLY A 166 -37.07 4.46 7.80
N ILE A 167 -36.93 3.60 6.77
CA ILE A 167 -38.06 2.86 6.20
C ILE A 167 -38.55 1.76 7.18
N GLY A 168 -37.63 1.09 7.88
CA GLY A 168 -37.97 0.08 8.88
C GLY A 168 -38.75 0.62 10.07
N ALA A 169 -38.38 1.80 10.58
CA ALA A 169 -39.08 2.46 11.69
C ALA A 169 -40.50 2.91 11.29
N ALA A 170 -40.67 3.44 10.08
CA ALA A 170 -41.98 3.85 9.55
C ALA A 170 -42.95 2.67 9.40
N GLY A 171 -42.47 1.51 8.91
CA GLY A 171 -43.27 0.29 8.77
C GLY A 171 -43.73 -0.29 10.12
N LEU A 172 -42.86 -0.26 11.13
CA LEU A 172 -43.19 -0.72 12.50
C LEU A 172 -44.24 0.16 13.18
N LEU A 173 -44.21 1.48 12.95
CA LEU A 173 -45.21 2.40 13.50
C LEU A 173 -46.57 2.30 12.79
N ALA A 174 -46.59 2.10 11.47
CA ALA A 174 -47.83 1.92 10.70
C ALA A 174 -48.56 0.61 11.06
N SER A 175 -47.82 -0.48 11.30
CA SER A 175 -48.41 -1.79 11.65
C SER A 175 -49.08 -1.80 13.04
N ARG A 176 -48.62 -0.99 13.99
CA ARG A 176 -49.23 -0.87 15.32
C ARG A 176 -50.58 -0.13 15.31
N LYS A 177 -50.81 0.78 14.36
CA LYS A 177 -52.08 1.52 14.25
C LYS A 177 -53.23 0.67 13.72
N LYS A 178 -52.96 -0.33 12.88
CA LYS A 178 -54.00 -1.17 12.25
C LYS A 178 -54.62 -2.22 13.19
N LYS A 179 -53.97 -2.53 14.32
CA LYS A 179 -54.40 -3.57 15.27
C LYS A 179 -55.28 -3.06 16.42
N ARG A 180 -55.68 -1.78 16.41
CA ARG A 180 -56.52 -1.13 17.44
C ARG A 180 -57.89 -0.68 16.92
N ARG A 181 -58.36 -1.22 15.80
CA ARG A 181 -59.74 -1.08 15.34
C ARG A 181 -60.36 -2.45 15.19
#